data_AF-A0A1G3BVE2-F1
#
_entry.id   AF-A0A1G3BVE2-F1
#
_cell.length_a   1.000
_cell.length_b   1.000
_cell.length_c   1.000
_cell.angle_alpha   90.00
_cell.angle_beta   90.00
_cell.angle_gamma   90.00
#
_symmetry.space_group_name_H-M   'P 1'
#
loop_
_entity.id
_entity.type
_entity.pdbx_description
1 polymer ?
#
loop_
_entity_poly.entity_id
_entity_poly.type
_entity_poly.pdbx_seq_one_letter_code
_entity_poly.pdbx_strand_id
1 'polypeptide(L)'
;MKKVRCIIIGLVLVVLSGTIFAESEIPGLLRSGQYSQGALNCATQPGTIQQSTDAVYSVGTYPLYTPELAQGEGREIIQIFCRFCHSTTYITMQPPLPAATWEGVVNKMINTYGAPISEDSAKQIVSYLRAHYTPTTRKQ
;
A
#
# COMPACT_ATOMS: atom_id res chain seq x y z
N MET A 1 -1.22 56.83 -2.77
CA MET A 1 -2.22 56.27 -1.82
C MET A 1 -3.19 55.27 -2.45
N LYS A 2 -3.68 55.46 -3.69
CA LYS A 2 -4.61 54.50 -4.35
C LYS A 2 -3.99 53.12 -4.65
N LYS A 3 -2.75 53.05 -5.15
CA LYS A 3 -2.06 51.78 -5.49
C LYS A 3 -1.81 50.88 -4.27
N VAL A 4 -1.42 51.46 -3.13
CA VAL A 4 -1.16 50.71 -1.88
C VAL A 4 -2.44 50.13 -1.29
N ARG A 5 -3.58 50.85 -1.40
CA ARG A 5 -4.89 50.33 -1.01
C ARG A 5 -5.35 49.16 -1.87
N CYS A 6 -5.12 49.18 -3.19
CA CYS A 6 -5.47 48.05 -4.06
C CYS A 6 -4.66 46.78 -3.77
N ILE A 7 -3.37 46.92 -3.43
CA ILE A 7 -2.51 45.77 -3.10
C ILE A 7 -2.94 45.15 -1.77
N ILE A 8 -3.23 45.96 -0.76
CA ILE A 8 -3.67 45.46 0.55
C ILE A 8 -5.05 44.78 0.44
N ILE A 9 -5.98 45.32 -0.35
CA ILE A 9 -7.29 44.71 -0.59
C ILE A 9 -7.16 43.38 -1.35
N GLY A 10 -6.27 43.30 -2.35
CA GLY A 10 -6.01 42.07 -3.08
C GLY A 10 -5.39 40.96 -2.22
N LEU A 11 -4.48 41.33 -1.32
CA LEU A 11 -3.82 40.39 -0.40
C LEU A 11 -4.79 39.87 0.68
N VAL A 12 -5.71 40.72 1.15
CA VAL A 12 -6.78 40.32 2.08
C VAL A 12 -7.76 39.35 1.41
N LEU A 13 -8.13 39.55 0.14
CA LEU A 13 -9.03 38.64 -0.60
C LEU A 13 -8.44 37.23 -0.85
N VAL A 14 -7.12 37.12 -1.00
CA VAL A 14 -6.44 35.82 -1.15
C VAL A 14 -6.37 35.08 0.20
N VAL A 15 -6.24 35.80 1.32
CA VAL A 15 -6.25 35.20 2.66
C VAL A 15 -7.67 34.81 3.12
N LEU A 16 -8.72 35.49 2.60
CA LEU A 16 -10.12 35.15 2.85
C LEU A 16 -10.67 34.04 1.95
N SER A 17 -9.92 33.60 0.94
CA SER A 17 -10.24 32.39 0.17
C SER A 17 -9.77 31.17 0.96
N GLY A 18 -10.44 30.90 2.09
CA GLY A 18 -10.20 29.71 2.89
C GLY A 18 -10.23 28.47 1.99
N THR A 19 -9.28 27.57 2.20
CA THR A 19 -9.31 26.24 1.60
C THR A 19 -10.64 25.59 1.94
N ILE A 20 -11.54 25.49 0.95
CA ILE A 20 -12.71 24.63 1.05
C ILE A 20 -12.15 23.21 1.07
N PHE A 21 -12.07 22.63 2.27
CA PHE A 21 -11.96 21.19 2.40
C PHE A 21 -13.21 20.62 1.72
N ALA A 22 -13.02 19.77 0.73
CA ALA A 22 -14.12 19.03 0.11
C ALA A 22 -14.66 18.07 1.19
N GLU A 23 -15.74 18.48 1.85
CA GLU A 23 -16.55 17.59 2.68
C GLU A 23 -17.17 16.55 1.72
N SER A 24 -16.86 15.28 1.90
CA SER A 24 -17.46 14.21 1.12
C SER A 24 -18.96 14.12 1.48
N GLU A 25 -19.84 14.73 0.69
CA GLU A 25 -21.28 14.68 0.93
C GLU A 25 -21.87 13.33 0.51
N ILE A 26 -21.62 12.29 1.30
CA ILE A 26 -22.47 11.10 1.33
C ILE A 26 -23.54 11.35 2.39
N PRO A 27 -24.83 11.52 2.03
CA PRO A 27 -25.89 11.77 3.00
C PRO A 27 -25.91 10.65 4.07
N GLY A 28 -25.80 11.04 5.35
CA GLY A 28 -25.82 10.11 6.48
C GLY A 28 -24.45 9.61 6.97
N LEU A 29 -23.34 10.05 6.36
CA LEU A 29 -22.00 9.72 6.85
C LEU A 29 -21.57 10.71 7.95
N LEU A 30 -21.63 10.28 9.21
CA LEU A 30 -21.20 11.10 10.35
C LEU A 30 -19.68 11.02 10.63
N ARG A 31 -19.02 9.89 10.31
CA ARG A 31 -17.53 9.75 10.36
C ARG A 31 -17.02 8.50 9.63
N SER A 32 -15.86 8.60 8.99
CA SER A 32 -15.11 7.44 8.47
C SER A 32 -14.21 6.86 9.57
N GLY A 33 -14.14 5.53 9.68
CA GLY A 33 -13.10 4.89 10.51
C GLY A 33 -11.70 5.29 10.01
N GLN A 34 -10.81 5.71 10.91
CA GLN A 34 -9.44 6.04 10.55
C GLN A 34 -8.53 4.87 10.95
N TYR A 35 -8.25 3.96 10.02
CA TYR A 35 -7.17 2.99 10.19
C TYR A 35 -5.88 3.63 9.70
N SER A 36 -4.96 3.97 10.61
CA SER A 36 -3.66 4.52 10.23
C SER A 36 -2.83 3.46 9.52
N GLN A 37 -2.24 3.81 8.37
CA GLN A 37 -1.19 3.04 7.71
C GLN A 37 0.08 3.09 8.60
N GLY A 38 0.19 2.17 9.55
CA GLY A 38 1.34 2.06 10.45
C GLY A 38 2.26 0.90 10.08
N ALA A 39 3.55 1.01 10.37
CA ALA A 39 4.49 -0.11 10.27
C ALA A 39 4.08 -1.23 11.25
N LEU A 40 4.32 -2.49 10.87
CA LEU A 40 4.13 -3.64 11.77
C LEU A 40 4.87 -3.38 13.09
N ASN A 41 4.19 -3.60 14.22
CA ASN A 41 4.66 -3.35 15.60
C ASN A 41 4.64 -1.89 16.07
N CYS A 42 4.13 -0.94 15.28
CA CYS A 42 3.79 0.40 15.78
C CYS A 42 2.36 0.41 16.33
N ALA A 43 2.18 -0.06 17.57
CA ALA A 43 0.91 0.06 18.29
C ALA A 43 0.69 1.51 18.77
N THR A 44 0.44 2.44 17.85
CA THR A 44 -0.15 3.72 18.26
C THR A 44 -1.61 3.43 18.53
N GLN A 45 -2.01 3.36 19.80
CA GLN A 45 -3.42 3.16 20.11
C GLN A 45 -4.21 4.36 19.57
N PRO A 46 -5.24 4.16 18.74
CA PRO A 46 -6.17 5.23 18.44
C PRO A 46 -6.77 5.69 19.77
N GLY A 47 -6.86 7.01 19.96
CA GLY A 47 -7.50 7.58 21.15
C GLY A 47 -8.95 7.08 21.29
N THR A 48 -9.50 7.21 22.51
CA THR A 48 -10.85 6.75 22.85
C THR A 48 -11.87 7.13 21.78
N ILE A 49 -12.48 6.12 21.15
CA ILE A 49 -13.52 6.29 20.13
C ILE A 49 -14.78 6.80 20.83
N GLN A 50 -15.29 7.97 20.42
CA GLN A 50 -16.60 8.45 20.86
C GLN A 50 -17.68 7.74 20.03
N GLN A 51 -18.36 6.76 20.62
CA GLN A 51 -19.41 5.98 19.95
C GLN A 51 -20.66 6.84 19.73
N SER A 52 -21.20 6.86 18.51
CA SER A 52 -22.55 7.40 18.25
C SER A 52 -23.61 6.33 18.57
N THR A 53 -24.81 6.78 18.96
CA THR A 53 -25.94 5.92 19.37
C THR A 53 -26.83 5.47 18.19
N ASP A 54 -26.42 5.73 16.96
CA ASP A 54 -27.24 5.51 15.77
C ASP A 54 -26.96 4.15 15.11
N ALA A 55 -27.94 3.61 14.38
CA ALA A 55 -27.97 2.22 13.90
C ALA A 55 -27.13 1.94 12.63
N VAL A 56 -26.39 2.91 12.09
CA VAL A 56 -25.63 2.75 10.85
C VAL A 56 -24.12 2.71 11.15
N TYR A 57 -23.51 1.56 10.88
CA TYR A 57 -22.06 1.35 11.04
C TYR A 57 -21.38 1.47 9.66
N SER A 58 -20.30 2.26 9.59
CA SER A 58 -19.38 2.26 8.44
C SER A 58 -17.99 1.88 8.91
N VAL A 59 -17.33 1.00 8.15
CA VAL A 59 -15.94 0.64 8.37
C VAL A 59 -15.08 1.60 7.56
N GLY A 60 -14.09 2.20 8.23
CA GLY A 60 -13.07 3.01 7.58
C GLY A 60 -12.28 2.32 6.48
N THR A 61 -11.40 3.05 5.78
CA THR A 61 -10.48 2.46 4.81
C THR A 61 -9.67 1.35 5.46
N TYR A 62 -9.76 0.12 4.94
CA TYR A 62 -9.02 -1.02 5.48
C TYR A 62 -7.50 -0.76 5.38
N PRO A 63 -6.71 -1.03 6.43
CA PRO A 63 -5.26 -0.85 6.37
C PRO A 63 -4.67 -1.94 5.47
N LEU A 64 -4.58 -1.65 4.17
CA LEU A 64 -3.82 -2.47 3.24
C LEU A 64 -2.34 -2.12 3.42
N TYR A 65 -1.64 -2.89 4.25
CA TYR A 65 -0.19 -2.87 4.34
C TYR A 65 0.39 -3.90 3.38
N THR A 66 1.22 -3.44 2.43
CA THR A 66 2.07 -4.32 1.63
C THR A 66 3.49 -4.21 2.15
N PRO A 67 4.03 -5.25 2.81
CA PRO A 67 5.41 -5.25 3.25
C PRO A 67 6.36 -5.01 2.08
N GLU A 68 7.41 -4.24 2.31
CA GLU A 68 8.44 -4.04 1.29
C GLU A 68 9.18 -5.34 1.02
N LEU A 69 9.53 -5.56 -0.25
CA LEU A 69 10.37 -6.66 -0.66
C LEU A 69 11.80 -6.48 -0.11
N ALA A 70 12.46 -7.58 0.25
CA ALA A 70 13.88 -7.59 0.61
C ALA A 70 14.73 -6.86 -0.45
N GLN A 71 15.64 -6.00 0.01
CA GLN A 71 16.54 -5.29 -0.89
C GLN A 71 17.56 -6.25 -1.50
N GLY A 72 17.86 -6.09 -2.79
CA GLY A 72 18.83 -6.92 -3.49
C GLY A 72 18.64 -6.94 -5.00
N GLU A 73 19.61 -7.54 -5.69
CA GLU A 73 19.61 -7.72 -7.13
C GLU A 73 18.39 -8.55 -7.59
N GLY A 74 17.63 -8.04 -8.56
CA GLY A 74 16.43 -8.72 -9.06
C GLY A 74 15.14 -8.31 -8.33
N ARG A 75 15.19 -7.39 -7.36
CA ARG A 75 13.97 -6.85 -6.74
C ARG A 75 13.08 -6.17 -7.76
N GLU A 76 13.67 -5.45 -8.72
CA GLU A 76 12.96 -4.71 -9.75
C GLU A 76 12.17 -5.66 -10.67
N ILE A 77 12.69 -6.85 -10.96
CA ILE A 77 12.00 -7.83 -11.81
C ILE A 77 10.71 -8.33 -11.14
N ILE A 78 10.71 -8.50 -9.81
CA ILE A 78 9.51 -8.82 -9.02
C ILE A 78 8.51 -7.68 -9.09
N GLN A 79 8.99 -6.44 -8.95
CA GLN A 79 8.13 -5.26 -9.05
C GLN A 79 7.56 -5.07 -10.46
N ILE A 80 8.20 -5.57 -11.52
CA ILE A 80 7.64 -5.47 -12.87
C ILE A 80 6.57 -6.54 -13.08
N PHE A 81 6.87 -7.79 -12.75
CA PHE A 81 6.03 -8.93 -13.17
C PHE A 81 5.08 -9.46 -12.10
N CYS A 82 5.46 -9.46 -10.82
CA CYS A 82 4.71 -10.13 -9.76
C CYS A 82 3.64 -9.27 -9.09
N ARG A 83 3.49 -8.00 -9.50
CA ARG A 83 2.44 -7.10 -8.99
C ARG A 83 1.30 -6.84 -9.98
N PHE A 84 1.31 -7.51 -11.13
CA PHE A 84 0.33 -7.25 -12.19
C PHE A 84 -1.08 -7.70 -11.81
N CYS A 85 -1.18 -8.82 -11.08
CA CYS A 85 -2.46 -9.43 -10.72
C CYS A 85 -2.81 -9.31 -9.23
N HIS A 86 -1.82 -9.17 -8.35
CA HIS A 86 -2.00 -9.06 -6.90
C HIS A 86 -0.84 -8.28 -6.27
N SER A 87 -0.96 -7.86 -5.00
CA SER A 87 0.16 -7.22 -4.31
C SER A 87 1.31 -8.21 -4.05
N THR A 88 2.51 -7.67 -3.83
CA THR A 88 3.69 -8.47 -3.45
C THR A 88 3.61 -9.00 -2.01
N THR A 89 2.58 -8.61 -1.25
CA THR A 89 2.31 -9.14 0.10
C THR A 89 2.30 -10.67 0.12
N TYR A 90 1.79 -11.30 -0.94
CA TYR A 90 1.77 -12.77 -1.06
C TYR A 90 3.15 -13.40 -1.00
N ILE A 91 4.20 -12.71 -1.48
CA ILE A 91 5.59 -13.18 -1.42
C ILE A 91 6.11 -13.05 0.02
N THR A 92 5.94 -11.87 0.61
CA THR A 92 6.46 -11.55 1.95
C THR A 92 5.72 -12.29 3.06
N MET A 93 4.48 -12.73 2.85
CA MET A 93 3.70 -13.44 3.87
C MET A 93 3.85 -14.96 3.80
N GLN A 94 4.50 -15.52 2.77
CA GLN A 94 4.83 -16.95 2.80
C GLN A 94 5.80 -17.26 3.94
N PRO A 95 5.72 -18.45 4.56
CA PRO A 95 6.85 -18.96 5.31
C PRO A 95 8.09 -19.05 4.39
N PRO A 96 9.31 -19.11 4.91
CA PRO A 96 10.49 -19.41 4.10
C PRO A 96 10.27 -20.73 3.33
N LEU A 97 10.22 -20.67 2.01
CA LEU A 97 9.95 -21.84 1.16
C LEU A 97 11.25 -22.33 0.48
N PRO A 98 11.42 -23.66 0.28
CA PRO A 98 12.53 -24.17 -0.51
C PRO A 98 12.56 -23.57 -1.93
N ALA A 99 13.76 -23.47 -2.50
CA ALA A 99 13.94 -22.88 -3.84
C ALA A 99 13.09 -23.57 -4.93
N ALA A 100 13.00 -24.90 -4.90
CA ALA A 100 12.16 -25.67 -5.83
C ALA A 100 10.67 -25.34 -5.68
N THR A 101 10.21 -25.03 -4.46
CA THR A 101 8.83 -24.62 -4.22
C THR A 101 8.56 -23.24 -4.83
N TRP A 102 9.50 -22.29 -4.69
CA TRP A 102 9.38 -20.99 -5.36
C TRP A 102 9.34 -21.09 -6.87
N GLU A 103 10.16 -21.96 -7.46
CA GLU A 103 10.11 -22.26 -8.89
C GLU A 103 8.75 -22.80 -9.32
N GLY A 104 8.18 -23.74 -8.55
CA GLY A 104 6.82 -24.21 -8.75
C GLY A 104 5.76 -23.11 -8.66
N VAL A 105 5.91 -22.15 -7.72
CA VAL A 105 5.02 -21.00 -7.60
C VAL A 105 5.11 -20.08 -8.83
N VAL A 106 6.32 -19.75 -9.29
CA VAL A 106 6.51 -18.91 -10.49
C VAL A 106 5.91 -19.60 -11.72
N ASN A 107 6.18 -20.89 -11.89
CA ASN A 107 5.59 -21.68 -12.98
C ASN A 107 4.06 -21.74 -12.89
N LYS A 108 3.48 -21.80 -11.69
CA LYS A 108 2.04 -21.70 -11.48
C LYS A 108 1.49 -20.34 -11.94
N MET A 109 2.19 -19.24 -11.64
CA MET A 109 1.74 -17.91 -12.08
C MET A 109 1.71 -17.83 -13.61
N ILE A 110 2.71 -18.39 -14.28
CA ILE A 110 2.82 -18.37 -15.74
C ILE A 110 1.79 -19.31 -16.37
N ASN A 111 1.81 -20.59 -15.99
CA ASN A 111 1.07 -21.64 -16.71
C ASN A 111 -0.41 -21.74 -16.31
N THR A 112 -0.73 -21.46 -15.04
CA THR A 112 -2.10 -21.58 -14.53
C THR A 112 -2.83 -20.24 -14.51
N TYR A 113 -2.13 -19.17 -14.15
CA TYR A 113 -2.74 -17.83 -14.05
C TYR A 113 -2.43 -16.92 -15.24
N GLY A 114 -1.64 -17.38 -16.21
CA GLY A 114 -1.42 -16.67 -17.47
C GLY A 114 -0.52 -15.43 -17.35
N ALA A 115 0.35 -15.37 -16.35
CA ALA A 115 1.26 -14.24 -16.20
C ALA A 115 2.21 -14.14 -17.42
N PRO A 116 2.29 -12.99 -18.10
CA PRO A 116 3.08 -12.82 -19.32
C PRO A 116 4.57 -12.60 -18.99
N ILE A 117 5.22 -13.64 -18.46
CA ILE A 117 6.62 -13.63 -18.02
C ILE A 117 7.45 -14.48 -18.97
N SER A 118 8.51 -13.91 -19.55
CA SER A 118 9.47 -14.65 -20.38
C SER A 118 10.29 -15.65 -19.56
N GLU A 119 10.87 -16.67 -20.21
CA GLU A 119 11.70 -17.67 -19.53
C GLU A 119 12.90 -17.03 -18.80
N ASP A 120 13.55 -16.04 -19.42
CA ASP A 120 14.69 -15.35 -18.82
C ASP A 120 14.29 -14.51 -17.60
N SER A 121 13.15 -13.81 -17.68
CA SER A 121 12.60 -13.08 -16.53
C SER A 121 12.19 -14.05 -15.42
N ALA A 122 11.62 -15.21 -15.75
CA ALA A 122 11.28 -16.24 -14.78
C ALA A 122 12.52 -16.75 -14.02
N LYS A 123 13.64 -16.98 -14.71
CA LYS A 123 14.92 -17.36 -14.09
C LYS A 123 15.44 -16.29 -13.13
N GLN A 124 15.34 -15.01 -13.51
CA GLN A 124 15.72 -13.89 -12.63
C GLN A 124 14.82 -13.79 -11.39
N ILE A 125 13.50 -13.94 -11.57
CA ILE A 125 12.52 -13.95 -10.47
C ILE A 125 12.82 -15.08 -9.49
N VAL A 126 13.04 -16.31 -9.99
CA VAL A 126 13.37 -17.47 -9.15
C VAL A 126 14.70 -17.26 -8.43
N SER A 127 15.69 -16.65 -9.08
CA SER A 127 17.00 -16.36 -8.48
C SER A 127 16.87 -15.38 -7.30
N TYR A 128 16.11 -14.31 -7.47
CA TYR A 128 15.82 -13.37 -6.39
C TYR A 128 15.07 -14.05 -5.23
N LEU A 129 14.02 -14.83 -5.52
CA LEU A 129 13.26 -15.53 -4.48
C LEU A 129 14.14 -16.52 -3.70
N ARG A 130 15.06 -17.19 -4.37
CA ARG A 130 16.06 -18.08 -3.76
C ARG A 130 17.01 -17.30 -2.84
N ALA A 131 17.49 -16.14 -3.29
CA ALA A 131 18.43 -15.32 -2.54
C ALA A 131 17.83 -14.68 -1.28
N HIS A 132 16.49 -14.51 -1.21
CA HIS A 132 15.86 -13.69 -0.16
C HIS A 132 14.73 -14.35 0.63
N TYR A 133 14.09 -15.42 0.14
CA TYR A 133 12.85 -15.97 0.73
C TYR A 133 12.90 -17.49 0.98
N THR A 134 14.08 -18.04 1.24
CA THR A 134 14.27 -19.47 1.56
C THR A 134 14.58 -19.69 3.04
N PRO A 135 14.47 -20.92 3.58
CA PRO A 135 14.81 -21.20 4.97
C PRO A 135 16.22 -20.77 5.40
N THR A 136 17.18 -20.72 4.47
CA THR A 136 18.55 -20.29 4.76
C THR A 136 18.74 -18.78 4.65
N THR A 137 17.94 -18.09 3.83
CA THR A 137 18.10 -16.66 3.52
C THR A 137 17.12 -15.75 4.25
N ARG A 138 16.00 -16.29 4.73
CA ARG A 138 14.99 -15.58 5.52
C ARG A 138 14.82 -16.26 6.88
N LYS A 139 15.61 -15.81 7.86
CA LYS A 139 15.42 -16.22 9.26
C LYS A 139 14.16 -15.52 9.80
N GLN A 140 13.22 -16.32 10.29
CA GLN A 140 12.03 -15.82 10.99
C GLN A 140 12.39 -15.34 12.40
#